data_AF-A0A1L5NWN6-F1
#
_entry.id   AF-A0A1L5NWN6-F1
#
_cell.length_a   1.000
_cell.length_b   1.000
_cell.length_c   1.000
_cell.angle_alpha   90.00
_cell.angle_beta   90.00
_cell.angle_gamma   90.00
#
_symmetry.space_group_name_H-M   'P 1'
#
loop_
_entity.id
_entity.type
_entity.pdbx_description
1 polymer ?
#
loop_
_entity_poly.entity_id
_entity_poly.type
_entity_poly.pdbx_seq_one_letter_code
_entity_poly.pdbx_strand_id
1 'polypeptide(L)'
;MYLPSNWRCREGYQVGLASIVKDFGVPQGGGAVPPPDPERFRGKVPDAMIEFWQQNGTGIILDGYFQFDDPDKYAPIIEVERQLS
;
A
#
# COMPACT_ATOMS: atom_id res chain seq x y z
N MET A 1 15.23 9.31 15.07
CA MET A 1 14.77 8.03 14.50
C MET A 1 15.55 7.83 13.20
N TYR A 2 16.48 6.88 13.15
CA TYR A 2 17.34 6.64 11.98
C TYR A 2 16.74 5.49 11.15
N LEU A 3 16.44 5.73 9.87
CA LEU A 3 16.10 4.65 8.95
C LEU A 3 17.40 4.04 8.40
N PRO A 4 17.57 2.70 8.46
CA PRO A 4 18.81 2.04 8.06
C PRO A 4 19.04 2.03 6.54
N SER A 5 20.32 2.03 6.18
CA SER A 5 20.86 2.21 4.82
C SER A 5 20.56 1.07 3.83
N ASN A 6 19.87 0.01 4.27
CA ASN A 6 19.51 -1.15 3.47
C ASN A 6 18.19 -0.97 2.69
N TRP A 7 17.57 0.22 2.73
CA TRP A 7 16.39 0.55 1.94
C TRP A 7 16.67 0.72 0.44
N ARG A 8 17.91 0.50 0.00
CA ARG A 8 18.27 0.34 -1.41
C ARG A 8 18.11 -1.12 -1.78
N CYS A 9 17.21 -1.38 -2.72
CA CYS A 9 16.93 -2.65 -3.39
C CYS A 9 15.66 -3.37 -2.92
N ARG A 10 14.90 -3.81 -3.93
CA ARG A 10 13.60 -4.48 -4.01
C ARG A 10 13.20 -5.39 -2.82
N GLU A 11 14.16 -5.98 -2.11
CA GLU A 11 13.95 -6.87 -0.96
C GLU A 11 13.44 -6.15 0.31
N GLY A 12 13.81 -4.88 0.53
CA GLY A 12 13.37 -4.14 1.72
C GLY A 12 11.86 -3.91 1.78
N TYR A 13 11.21 -3.77 0.63
CA TYR A 13 9.76 -3.56 0.55
C TYR A 13 8.96 -4.80 0.96
N GLN A 14 9.38 -5.98 0.50
CA GLN A 14 8.73 -7.24 0.89
C GLN A 14 8.88 -7.49 2.38
N VAL A 15 10.07 -7.24 2.94
CA VAL A 15 10.32 -7.38 4.38
C VAL A 15 9.44 -6.42 5.19
N GLY A 16 9.32 -5.16 4.76
CA GLY A 16 8.46 -4.17 5.42
C GLY A 16 6.99 -4.56 5.42
N LEU A 17 6.45 -4.98 4.27
CA LEU A 17 5.05 -5.38 4.14
C LEU A 17 4.74 -6.66 4.93
N ALA A 18 5.67 -7.62 4.96
CA ALA A 18 5.53 -8.82 5.79
C ALA A 18 5.54 -8.49 7.29
N SER A 19 6.38 -7.54 7.72
CA SER A 19 6.40 -7.09 9.13
C SER A 19 5.07 -6.44 9.52
N ILE A 20 4.45 -5.67 8.62
CA ILE A 20 3.13 -5.06 8.88
C ILE A 20 2.08 -6.11 9.22
N VAL A 21 1.98 -7.19 8.45
CA VAL A 21 1.01 -8.27 8.74
C VAL A 21 1.36 -8.98 10.04
N LYS A 22 2.65 -9.24 10.27
CA LYS A 22 3.12 -9.92 11.47
C LYS A 22 2.82 -9.12 12.73
N ASP A 23 3.08 -7.82 12.70
CA ASP A 23 3.05 -6.95 13.88
C ASP A 23 1.65 -6.35 14.12
N PHE A 24 0.87 -6.15 13.05
CA PHE A 24 -0.41 -5.42 13.10
C PHE A 24 -1.61 -6.20 12.55
N GLY A 25 -1.39 -7.41 12.02
CA GLY A 25 -2.44 -8.24 11.41
C GLY A 25 -2.74 -7.90 9.96
N VAL A 26 -3.61 -8.70 9.34
CA VAL A 26 -4.08 -8.47 7.97
C VAL A 26 -5.02 -7.26 7.90
N PRO A 27 -5.04 -6.51 6.78
CA PRO A 27 -6.00 -5.43 6.56
C PRO A 27 -7.46 -5.90 6.72
N GLN A 28 -8.29 -5.08 7.36
CA GLN A 28 -9.69 -5.36 7.62
C GLN A 28 -10.61 -4.33 6.98
N GLY A 29 -11.83 -4.74 6.62
CA GLY A 29 -12.89 -3.83 6.15
C GLY A 29 -12.63 -3.16 4.79
N GLY A 30 -11.63 -3.60 4.04
CA GLY A 30 -11.38 -3.10 2.68
C GLY A 30 -12.03 -3.94 1.58
N GLY A 31 -11.60 -3.68 0.34
CA GLY A 31 -12.15 -4.33 -0.85
C GLY A 31 -11.81 -5.82 -0.90
N ALA A 32 -12.65 -6.60 -1.58
CA ALA A 32 -12.43 -8.04 -1.77
C ALA A 32 -11.08 -8.30 -2.44
N VAL A 33 -10.43 -9.39 -2.04
CA VAL A 33 -9.33 -10.00 -2.81
C VAL A 33 -9.93 -10.68 -4.05
N PRO A 34 -9.37 -10.47 -5.25
CA PRO A 34 -8.26 -9.57 -5.58
C PRO A 34 -8.73 -8.11 -5.79
N PRO A 35 -7.84 -7.13 -5.54
CA PRO A 35 -8.12 -5.72 -5.81
C PRO A 35 -8.51 -5.50 -7.28
N PRO A 36 -9.30 -4.44 -7.59
CA PRO A 36 -9.67 -4.13 -8.96
C PRO A 36 -8.41 -3.86 -9.79
N ASP A 37 -8.20 -4.71 -10.80
CA ASP A 37 -7.15 -4.72 -11.81
C ASP A 37 -5.71 -4.37 -11.33
N PRO A 38 -4.90 -5.35 -10.91
CA PRO A 38 -3.51 -5.12 -10.51
C PRO A 38 -2.61 -4.59 -11.65
N GLU A 39 -2.98 -4.81 -12.92
CA GLU A 39 -2.18 -4.36 -14.07
C GLU A 39 -2.08 -2.84 -14.15
N ARG A 40 -3.12 -2.13 -13.69
CA ARG A 40 -3.15 -0.65 -13.71
C ARG A 40 -2.08 0.02 -12.85
N PHE A 41 -1.51 -0.73 -11.91
CA PHE A 41 -0.51 -0.25 -10.97
C PHE A 41 0.91 -0.71 -11.31
N ARG A 42 1.10 -1.61 -12.28
CA ARG A 42 2.44 -2.02 -12.71
C ARG A 42 3.23 -0.82 -13.19
N GLY A 43 4.47 -0.70 -12.71
CA GLY A 43 5.35 0.43 -13.00
C GLY A 43 5.03 1.73 -12.27
N LYS A 44 3.90 1.82 -11.54
CA LYS A 44 3.56 2.95 -10.65
C LYS A 44 3.89 2.66 -9.19
N VAL A 45 3.72 1.42 -8.77
CA VAL A 45 4.09 0.95 -7.43
C VAL A 45 5.06 -0.24 -7.55
N PRO A 46 5.84 -0.56 -6.50
CA PRO A 46 6.65 -1.77 -6.48
C PRO A 46 5.79 -3.03 -6.61
N ASP A 47 6.27 -4.03 -7.35
CA ASP A 47 5.55 -5.30 -7.57
C ASP A 47 5.16 -5.98 -6.24
N ALA A 48 6.01 -5.86 -5.21
CA ALA A 48 5.75 -6.36 -3.86
C ALA A 48 4.45 -5.80 -3.22
N MET A 49 4.06 -4.56 -3.56
CA MET A 49 2.80 -3.97 -3.10
C MET A 49 1.60 -4.61 -3.80
N ILE A 50 1.74 -4.89 -5.10
CA ILE A 50 0.70 -5.57 -5.89
C ILE A 50 0.49 -6.99 -5.35
N GLU A 51 1.59 -7.71 -5.11
CA GLU A 51 1.57 -9.04 -4.48
C GLU A 51 0.91 -9.01 -3.10
N PHE A 52 1.24 -8.01 -2.27
CA PHE A 52 0.65 -7.83 -0.96
C PHE A 52 -0.86 -7.64 -1.00
N TRP A 53 -1.37 -6.77 -1.88
CA TRP A 53 -2.82 -6.57 -2.03
C TRP A 53 -3.54 -7.79 -2.58
N GLN A 54 -2.90 -8.56 -3.47
CA GLN A 54 -3.47 -9.83 -3.96
C GLN A 54 -3.58 -10.89 -2.85
N GLN A 55 -2.66 -10.90 -1.89
CA GLN A 55 -2.64 -11.89 -0.81
C GLN A 55 -3.52 -11.50 0.39
N ASN A 56 -3.49 -10.22 0.76
CA ASN A 56 -4.05 -9.73 2.02
C ASN A 56 -5.25 -8.80 1.83
N GLY A 57 -5.54 -8.40 0.59
CA GLY A 57 -6.56 -7.41 0.27
C GLY A 57 -6.11 -5.98 0.58
N THR A 58 -7.08 -5.08 0.51
CA THR A 58 -6.92 -3.71 1.00
C THR A 58 -7.72 -3.54 2.28
N GLY A 59 -7.58 -2.40 2.95
CA GLY A 59 -8.32 -2.13 4.18
C GLY A 59 -7.47 -1.50 5.26
N ILE A 60 -8.04 -1.48 6.45
CA ILE A 60 -7.54 -0.79 7.62
C ILE A 60 -6.67 -1.73 8.46
N ILE A 61 -5.56 -1.21 8.96
CA ILE A 61 -4.72 -1.85 9.98
C ILE A 61 -4.59 -0.90 11.17
N LEU A 62 -4.21 -1.44 12.34
CA LEU A 62 -4.04 -0.66 13.58
C LEU A 62 -5.31 0.13 13.98
N ASP A 63 -6.47 -0.53 14.03
CA ASP A 63 -7.74 0.05 14.49
C ASP A 63 -8.12 1.40 13.85
N GLY A 64 -7.78 1.60 12.57
CA GLY A 64 -8.08 2.84 11.85
C GLY A 64 -6.88 3.73 11.59
N TYR A 65 -5.71 3.41 12.15
CA TYR A 65 -4.56 4.30 12.05
C TYR A 65 -3.94 4.35 10.64
N PHE A 66 -3.93 3.22 9.91
CA PHE A 66 -3.53 3.18 8.51
C PHE A 66 -4.54 2.44 7.65
N GLN A 67 -4.65 2.85 6.39
CA GLN A 67 -5.52 2.22 5.40
C GLN A 67 -4.77 2.03 4.09
N PHE A 68 -4.84 0.82 3.55
CA PHE A 68 -4.58 0.54 2.14
C PHE A 68 -5.89 0.74 1.38
N ASP A 69 -5.90 1.59 0.37
CA ASP A 69 -7.07 1.80 -0.50
C ASP A 69 -6.62 2.10 -1.94
N ASP A 70 -7.59 2.11 -2.84
CA ASP A 70 -7.44 2.50 -4.23
C ASP A 70 -7.05 3.99 -4.33
N PRO A 71 -5.84 4.32 -4.83
CA PRO A 71 -5.38 5.69 -4.94
C PRO A 71 -6.22 6.52 -5.91
N ASP A 72 -6.94 5.91 -6.87
CA ASP A 72 -7.79 6.63 -7.81
C ASP A 72 -8.96 7.34 -7.11
N LYS A 73 -9.39 6.84 -5.93
CA LYS A 73 -10.42 7.51 -5.09
C LYS A 73 -9.99 8.89 -4.62
N TYR A 74 -8.69 9.12 -4.50
CA TYR A 74 -8.11 10.37 -4.00
C TYR A 74 -7.55 11.24 -5.13
N ALA A 75 -7.58 10.78 -6.38
CA ALA A 75 -7.10 11.55 -7.54
C ALA A 75 -7.71 12.97 -7.63
N PRO A 76 -9.02 13.19 -7.37
CA PRO A 76 -9.58 14.54 -7.39
C PRO A 76 -8.99 15.46 -6.32
N ILE A 77 -8.62 14.92 -5.16
CA ILE A 77 -8.04 15.69 -4.05
C ILE A 77 -6.59 16.08 -4.38
N ILE A 78 -5.82 15.13 -4.92
CA ILE A 78 -4.41 15.37 -5.31
C ILE A 78 -4.32 16.40 -6.44
N GLU A 79 -5.26 16.39 -7.39
CA GLU A 79 -5.28 17.35 -8.49
C GLU A 79 -5.53 18.79 -8.02
N VAL A 80 -6.36 18.97 -6.98
CA VAL A 80 -6.61 20.29 -6.38
C VAL A 80 -5.35 20.85 -5.72
N GLU A 81 -4.58 20.01 -5.02
CA GLU A 81 -3.35 20.43 -4.35
C GLU A 81 -2.25 20.82 -5.35
N ARG A 82 -2.21 20.17 -6.52
CA ARG A 82 -1.25 20.47 -7.60
C ARG A 82 -1.48 21.84 -8.25
N GLN A 83 -2.69 22.40 -8.20
CA GLN A 83 -3.00 23.72 -8.78
C GLN A 83 -2.68 24.89 -7.84
N LEU A 84 -2.37 24.60 -6.57
CA LEU A 84 -2.06 25.59 -5.53
C LEU A 84 -0.56 25.67 -5.19
N SER A 85 0.29 24.88 -5.88
CA SER A 85 1.75 24.84 -5.73
C SER A 85 2.47 25.36 -6.97
#